data_AF-A0A2V6CBE2-F1
#
_entry.id   AF-A0A2V6CBE2-F1
#
_cell.length_a   1.000
_cell.length_b   1.000
_cell.length_c   1.000
_cell.angle_alpha   90.00
_cell.angle_beta   90.00
_cell.angle_gamma   90.00
#
_symmetry.space_group_name_H-M   'P 1'
#
loop_
_entity.id
_entity.type
_entity.pdbx_description
1 polymer ?
#
loop_
_entity_poly.entity_id
_entity_poly.type
_entity_poly.pdbx_seq_one_letter_code
_entity_poly.pdbx_strand_id
1 'polypeptide(L)' 'MGVDEQQLIAQAEVEFVLKEMEGHATNVHYFGGIQFQQYGMHHVEIYLGEELRLRFPLPVIQIPCPTR' A
#
# COMPACT_ATOMS: atom_id res chain seq x y z
N MET A 1 -9.41 20.47 14.02
CA MET A 1 -9.58 19.01 13.86
C MET A 1 -8.54 18.61 12.83
N GLY A 2 -7.41 18.09 13.30
CA GLY A 2 -6.17 17.98 12.54
C GLY A 2 -6.35 17.10 11.30
N VAL A 3 -5.75 17.54 10.20
CA VAL A 3 -5.56 16.75 8.99
C VAL A 3 -4.94 15.43 9.42
N ASP A 4 -5.61 14.33 9.10
CA ASP A 4 -5.10 12.97 9.24
C ASP A 4 -3.73 12.98 8.54
N GLU A 5 -2.64 13.06 9.30
CA GLU A 5 -1.28 13.13 8.75
C GLU A 5 -1.01 11.79 8.10
N GLN A 6 -1.35 11.69 6.81
CA GLN A 6 -1.23 10.49 6.03
C GLN A 6 0.25 10.18 5.86
N GLN A 7 0.78 9.38 6.79
CA GLN A 7 2.18 9.03 6.82
C GLN A 7 2.46 7.98 5.75
N LEU A 8 3.18 8.37 4.70
CA LEU A 8 3.72 7.44 3.73
C LEU A 8 4.78 6.55 4.39
N ILE A 9 4.55 5.24 4.40
CA ILE A 9 5.48 4.26 5.00
C ILE A 9 6.51 3.79 3.96
N ALA A 10 6.04 3.50 2.75
CA ALA A 10 6.88 3.09 1.62
C ALA A 10 6.16 3.39 0.30
N GLN A 11 6.94 3.60 -0.75
CA GLN A 11 6.45 3.82 -2.11
C GLN A 11 7.33 3.08 -3.10
N ALA A 12 6.72 2.56 -4.15
CA ALA A 12 7.41 2.03 -5.32
C ALA A 12 6.70 2.54 -6.58
N GLU A 13 7.48 2.95 -7.57
CA GLU A 13 6.97 3.44 -8.85
C GLU A 13 7.57 2.59 -9.97
N VAL A 14 6.76 2.30 -10.98
CA VAL A 14 7.18 1.55 -12.16
C VAL A 14 6.42 2.08 -13.36
N GLU A 15 7.11 2.17 -14.50
CA GLU A 15 6.45 2.47 -15.76
C GLU A 15 5.51 1.32 -16.13
N PHE A 16 4.26 1.67 -16.41
CA PHE A 16 3.26 0.73 -16.89
C PHE A 16 2.95 1.03 -18.35
N VAL A 17 3.05 0.01 -19.20
CA VAL A 17 2.68 0.09 -20.61
C VAL A 17 1.79 -1.09 -20.96
N LEU A 18 0.60 -0.81 -21.47
CA LEU A 18 -0.27 -1.80 -22.07
C LEU A 18 0.00 -1.83 -23.59
N LYS A 19 0.66 -2.89 -24.07
CA LYS A 19 1.09 -2.97 -25.48
C LYS A 19 -0.06 -3.14 -26.46
N GLU A 20 -1.15 -3.77 -26.04
CA GLU A 20 -2.30 -4.13 -26.86
C GLU A 20 -3.59 -3.95 -26.05
N MET A 21 -4.72 -3.61 -26.68
CA MET A 21 -5.98 -3.31 -25.98
C MET A 21 -6.51 -4.51 -25.17
N GLU A 22 -6.37 -5.74 -25.68
CA GLU A 22 -6.73 -6.96 -24.96
C GLU A 22 -5.57 -7.54 -24.13
N GLY A 23 -4.45 -6.82 -24.02
CA GLY A 23 -3.30 -7.26 -23.26
C GLY A 23 -3.56 -7.29 -21.75
N HIS A 24 -2.79 -8.11 -21.03
CA HIS A 24 -2.70 -8.05 -19.58
C HIS A 24 -1.24 -7.81 -19.19
N ALA A 25 -1.02 -6.88 -18.26
CA ALA A 25 0.28 -6.63 -17.66
C ALA A 25 0.13 -6.64 -16.14
N THR A 26 1.00 -7.40 -15.47
CA THR A 26 1.00 -7.52 -14.01
C THR A 26 2.35 -7.05 -13.49
N ASN A 27 2.32 -5.94 -12.75
CA ASN A 27 3.48 -5.45 -12.01
C ASN A 27 3.43 -5.99 -10.59
N VAL A 28 4.58 -6.42 -10.07
CA VAL A 28 4.70 -6.92 -8.70
C VAL A 28 5.66 -6.01 -7.95
N HIS A 29 5.17 -5.42 -6.86
CA HIS A 29 5.99 -4.65 -5.93
C HIS A 29 6.20 -5.45 -4.66
N TYR A 30 7.46 -5.54 -4.23
CA TYR A 30 7.84 -6.15 -2.97
C TYR A 30 8.40 -5.10 -2.04
N PHE A 31 7.81 -4.97 -0.86
CA PHE A 31 8.29 -4.07 0.18
C PHE A 31 8.90 -4.85 1.34
N GLY A 32 10.22 -5.04 1.29
CA GLY A 32 10.96 -5.69 2.37
C GLY A 32 11.23 -4.73 3.53
N GLY A 33 11.22 -5.25 4.75
CA GLY A 33 11.66 -4.49 5.94
C GLY A 33 10.75 -3.32 6.34
N ILE A 34 9.50 -3.28 5.87
CA ILE A 34 8.53 -2.28 6.33
C ILE A 34 8.29 -2.45 7.83
N GLN A 35 8.35 -1.33 8.56
CA GLN A 35 7.94 -1.24 9.95
C GLN A 35 6.75 -0.29 10.09
N PHE A 36 5.67 -0.78 10.69
CA PHE A 36 4.51 0.02 11.06
C PHE A 36 4.70 0.59 12.46
N GLN A 37 4.67 1.91 12.61
CA GLN A 37 4.85 2.56 13.92
C GLN A 37 3.60 2.53 14.79
N GLN A 38 2.42 2.35 14.18
CA GLN A 38 1.14 2.32 14.86
C GLN A 38 0.26 1.17 14.35
N TYR A 39 -0.41 0.50 15.28
CA TYR A 39 -1.51 -0.41 14.95
C TYR A 39 -2.70 0.39 14.41
N GLY A 40 -3.58 -0.26 13.66
CA GLY A 40 -4.77 0.37 13.08
C GLY A 40 -4.95 0.05 11.60
N MET A 41 -5.84 0.82 10.95
CA MET A 41 -6.12 0.66 9.53
C MET A 41 -5.10 1.46 8.70
N HIS A 42 -4.26 0.76 7.96
CA HIS A 42 -3.42 1.33 6.92
C HIS A 42 -4.07 1.09 5.56
N HIS A 43 -3.51 1.69 4.51
CA HIS A 43 -4.00 1.49 3.15
C HIS A 43 -2.83 1.28 2.19
N VAL A 44 -3.02 0.35 1.26
CA VAL A 44 -2.21 0.27 0.05
C VAL A 44 -2.96 1.02 -1.03
N GLU A 45 -2.37 2.11 -1.51
CA GLU A 45 -2.95 2.98 -2.53
C GLU A 45 -2.21 2.77 -3.85
N ILE A 46 -2.97 2.58 -4.93
CA ILE A 46 -2.45 2.40 -6.28
C ILE A 46 -2.87 3.60 -7.11
N TYR A 47 -1.87 4.35 -7.55
CA TYR A 47 -2.04 5.51 -8.39
C TYR A 47 -1.71 5.18 -9.85
N LEU A 48 -2.44 5.79 -10.78
CA LEU A 48 -2.07 5.85 -12.19
C LEU A 48 -1.79 7.33 -12.51
N GLY A 49 -0.52 7.71 -12.55
CA GLY A 49 -0.14 9.11 -12.49
C GLY A 49 -0.53 9.72 -11.14
N GLU A 50 -1.31 10.79 -11.15
CA GLU A 50 -1.81 11.46 -9.93
C GLU A 50 -3.20 10.96 -9.49
N GLU A 51 -3.83 10.08 -10.27
CA GLU A 51 -5.18 9.58 -9.98
C GLU A 51 -5.14 8.33 -9.09
N LEU A 52 -5.76 8.40 -7.91
CA LEU A 52 -5.97 7.22 -7.07
C LEU A 52 -6.97 6.27 -7.74
N ARG A 53 -6.49 5.10 -8.16
CA ARG A 53 -7.31 4.09 -8.86
C ARG A 53 -7.86 3.04 -7.93
N LEU A 54 -7.05 2.58 -6.98
CA LEU A 54 -7.43 1.54 -6.02
C LEU A 54 -6.89 1.88 -4.64
N ARG A 55 -7.67 1.53 -3.62
CA ARG A 55 -7.29 1.67 -2.21
C ARG A 55 -7.71 0.42 -1.46
N PHE A 56 -6.72 -0.36 -1.03
CA PHE A 56 -6.95 -1.60 -0.30
C PHE A 56 -6.69 -1.39 1.19
N PRO A 57 -7.64 -1.76 2.07
CA PRO A 57 -7.42 -1.68 3.52
C PRO A 57 -6.40 -2.72 3.94
N LEU A 58 -5.47 -2.32 4.81
CA LEU A 58 -4.46 -3.18 5.41
C LEU A 58 -4.51 -3.04 6.95
N PRO A 59 -5.30 -3.88 7.64
CA PRO A 59 -5.36 -3.86 9.10
C PRO A 59 -4.04 -4.35 9.70
N VAL A 60 -3.40 -3.52 10.53
CA VAL A 60 -2.24 -3.89 11.34
C VAL A 60 -2.70 -4.05 12.78
N ILE A 61 -2.70 -5.29 13.26
CA ILE A 61 -3.20 -5.63 14.60
C ILE A 61 -2.03 -5.93 15.54
N GLN A 62 -2.19 -5.54 16.80
CA GLN A 62 -1.29 -5.97 17.85
C GLN A 62 -1.62 -7.42 18.22
N ILE A 63 -0.64 -8.30 18.11
CA ILE A 63 -0.77 -9.67 18.62
C ILE A 63 -0.22 -9.67 20.06
N PRO A 64 -1.05 -9.99 21.06
CA PRO A 64 -0.56 -10.10 22.43
C PRO A 64 0.43 -11.26 22.54
N CYS A 65 1.46 -11.08 23.37
CA CYS A 65 2.40 -12.16 23.67
C CYS A 65 1.63 -13.33 24.31
N PRO A 66 1.79 -14.58 23.83
CA PRO A 66 1.19 -15.74 24.48
C PRO A 66 1.71 -15.85 25.92
N THR A 67 0.81 -15.84 26.91
CA THR A 67 1.17 -16.15 28.29
C THR A 67 1.65 -17.59 28.38
N ARG A 68 2.82 -17.79 28.98
CA ARG A 68 3.44 -19.09 29.23
C ARG A 68 2.71 -19.86 30.34
#